data_AF-A0A438J548-F1
#
_entry.id   AF-A0A438J548-F1
#
_cell.length_a   1.000
_cell.length_b   1.000
_cell.length_c   1.000
_cell.angle_alpha   90.00
_cell.angle_beta   90.00
_cell.angle_gamma   90.00
#
_symmetry.space_group_name_H-M   'P 1'
#
loop_
_entity.id
_entity.type
_entity.pdbx_description
1 polymer ?
#
loop_
_entity_poly.entity_id
_entity_poly.type
_entity_poly.pdbx_seq_one_letter_code
_entity_poly.pdbx_strand_id
1 'polypeptide(L)'
;MADVFEEEVEQTVSIQEYLKDVEDQELEADLVLGGDEGKECTYIKGYMKRQAIFSCLTCTMDGNAGVCTACSLSCHDGHEVFFISSFFSLDMLSSGRGVSLDSFQQLMGMKFAIAPNFIQLQCY
;
A
#
# COMPACT_ATOMS: atom_id res chain seq x y z
N MET A 1 16.92 -28.59 -42.74
CA MET A 1 16.68 -27.28 -42.12
C MET A 1 16.59 -27.54 -40.63
N ALA A 2 17.41 -26.86 -39.84
CA ALA A 2 17.60 -27.15 -38.43
C ALA A 2 16.30 -26.90 -37.64
N ASP A 3 15.88 -27.93 -36.92
CA ASP A 3 14.81 -27.95 -35.95
C ASP A 3 15.33 -27.25 -34.69
N VAL A 4 14.97 -25.98 -34.53
CA VAL A 4 15.21 -25.20 -33.30
C VAL A 4 13.84 -24.70 -32.89
N PHE A 5 13.06 -25.59 -32.28
CA PHE A 5 11.97 -25.15 -31.42
C PHE A 5 12.64 -24.60 -30.17
N GLU A 6 12.71 -23.28 -30.08
CA GLU A 6 12.97 -22.60 -28.83
C GLU A 6 11.87 -23.07 -27.87
N GLU A 7 12.22 -23.96 -26.95
CA GLU A 7 11.38 -24.29 -25.80
C GLU A 7 11.25 -22.98 -25.01
N GLU A 8 10.19 -22.22 -25.30
CA GLU A 8 9.65 -21.25 -24.38
C GLU A 8 9.30 -22.03 -23.11
N VAL A 9 10.21 -22.02 -22.14
CA VAL A 9 10.01 -22.63 -20.83
C VAL A 9 8.88 -21.85 -20.17
N GLU A 10 7.63 -22.27 -20.41
CA GLU A 10 6.49 -21.81 -19.63
C GLU A 10 6.85 -22.09 -18.16
N GLN A 11 6.96 -21.04 -17.37
CA GLN A 11 7.34 -21.14 -15.97
C GLN A 11 6.20 -21.85 -15.21
N THR A 12 6.28 -23.17 -15.11
CA THR A 12 5.30 -23.97 -14.38
C THR A 12 5.62 -23.91 -12.89
N VAL A 13 4.77 -23.21 -12.12
CA VAL A 13 4.82 -23.20 -10.65
C VAL A 13 3.91 -24.28 -10.08
N SER A 14 4.30 -24.87 -8.95
CA SER A 14 3.44 -25.80 -8.22
C SER A 14 2.23 -25.08 -7.65
N ILE A 15 1.07 -25.76 -7.60
CA ILE A 15 -0.12 -25.24 -6.91
C ILE A 15 0.21 -24.86 -5.46
N GLN A 16 1.10 -25.61 -4.79
CA GLN A 16 1.52 -25.32 -3.42
C GLN A 16 2.38 -24.06 -3.31
N GLU A 17 3.13 -23.71 -4.35
CA GLU A 17 3.93 -22.48 -4.39
C GLU A 17 3.01 -21.29 -4.64
N TYR A 18 2.12 -21.39 -5.63
CA TYR A 18 1.12 -20.37 -5.92
C TYR A 18 0.26 -20.01 -4.69
N LEU A 19 -0.21 -21.00 -3.93
CA LEU A 19 -1.00 -20.75 -2.73
C LEU A 19 -0.21 -19.99 -1.65
N LYS A 20 1.07 -20.33 -1.47
CA LYS A 20 1.94 -19.61 -0.51
C LYS A 20 2.20 -18.19 -0.97
N ASP A 21 2.47 -17.98 -2.25
CA ASP A 21 2.72 -16.64 -2.80
C ASP A 21 1.51 -15.72 -2.60
N VAL A 22 0.29 -16.23 -2.77
CA VAL A 22 -0.94 -15.47 -2.49
C VAL A 22 -1.06 -15.14 -1.00
N GLU A 23 -0.85 -16.11 -0.12
CA GLU A 23 -0.91 -15.90 1.34
C GLU A 23 0.14 -14.86 1.81
N ASP A 24 1.36 -14.93 1.29
CA ASP A 24 2.44 -14.00 1.61
C ASP A 24 2.12 -12.57 1.10
N GLN A 25 1.53 -12.45 -0.09
CA GLN A 25 1.07 -11.16 -0.63
C GLN A 25 -0.07 -10.55 0.19
N GLU A 26 -1.03 -11.35 0.63
CA GLU A 26 -2.14 -10.89 1.49
C GLU A 26 -1.62 -10.42 2.85
N LEU A 27 -0.70 -11.18 3.46
CA LEU A 27 -0.07 -10.81 4.72
C LEU A 27 0.72 -9.50 4.59
N GLU A 28 1.48 -9.34 3.52
CA GLU A 28 2.22 -8.11 3.25
C GLU A 28 1.28 -6.89 3.11
N ALA A 29 0.18 -7.03 2.37
CA ALA A 29 -0.83 -5.98 2.24
C ALA A 29 -1.45 -5.59 3.59
N ASP A 30 -1.76 -6.56 4.46
CA ASP A 30 -2.30 -6.32 5.81
C ASP A 30 -1.33 -5.54 6.68
N LEU A 31 -0.05 -5.92 6.65
CA LEU A 31 1.02 -5.26 7.40
C LEU A 31 1.25 -3.81 6.94
N VAL A 32 1.05 -3.56 5.65
CA VAL A 32 1.15 -2.23 5.02
C VAL A 32 -0.04 -1.35 5.36
N LEU A 33 -1.26 -1.86 5.21
CA LEU A 33 -2.49 -1.08 5.38
C LEU A 33 -2.93 -0.99 6.85
N GLY A 34 -2.30 -1.77 7.72
CA GLY A 34 -2.65 -1.85 9.13
C GLY A 34 -3.99 -2.57 9.37
N GLY A 35 -4.35 -3.47 8.46
CA GLY A 35 -5.63 -4.19 8.46
C GLY A 35 -6.86 -3.37 8.09
N ASP A 36 -6.67 -2.21 7.45
CA ASP A 36 -7.78 -1.44 6.91
C ASP A 36 -8.12 -1.89 5.48
N GLU A 37 -9.29 -2.49 5.31
CA GLU A 37 -9.78 -2.97 4.00
C GLU A 37 -10.24 -1.83 3.07
N GLY A 38 -10.17 -0.56 3.49
CA GLY A 38 -10.59 0.58 2.68
C GLY A 38 -12.08 0.64 2.34
N LYS A 39 -12.94 -0.10 3.08
CA LYS A 39 -14.39 -0.16 2.81
C LYS A 39 -15.18 0.99 3.44
N GLU A 40 -14.70 1.54 4.56
CA GLU A 40 -15.39 2.60 5.30
C GLU A 40 -14.42 3.72 5.70
N CYS A 41 -14.91 4.96 5.71
CA CYS A 41 -14.12 6.10 6.13
C CYS A 41 -13.83 6.04 7.63
N THR A 42 -12.55 6.00 8.01
CA THR A 42 -12.13 5.96 9.42
C THR A 42 -12.13 7.32 10.10
N TYR A 43 -12.44 8.41 9.39
CA TYR A 43 -12.42 9.76 9.94
C TYR A 43 -13.27 9.90 11.22
N ILE A 44 -14.44 9.24 11.24
CA ILE A 44 -15.33 9.20 12.41
C ILE A 44 -14.75 8.42 13.60
N LYS A 45 -13.83 7.47 13.35
CA LYS A 45 -13.19 6.64 14.38
C LYS A 45 -12.02 7.36 15.05
N GLY A 46 -11.56 8.49 14.50
CA GLY A 46 -10.48 9.30 15.04
C GLY A 46 -9.08 8.75 14.73
N TYR A 47 -8.12 9.05 15.60
CA TYR A 47 -6.71 8.68 15.38
C TYR A 47 -6.49 7.17 15.57
N MET A 48 -6.13 6.49 14.48
CA MET A 48 -5.77 5.07 14.46
C MET A 48 -4.25 4.93 14.41
N LYS A 49 -3.67 4.08 15.27
CA LYS A 49 -2.21 3.93 15.40
C LYS A 49 -1.55 3.25 14.19
N ARG A 50 -2.28 2.37 13.51
CA ARG A 50 -1.82 1.59 12.35
C ARG A 50 -2.79 1.81 11.21
N GLN A 51 -2.79 3.01 10.65
CA GLN A 51 -3.59 3.32 9.49
C GLN A 51 -2.69 3.84 8.37
N ALA A 52 -2.90 3.30 7.18
CA ALA A 52 -2.47 3.91 5.94
C ALA A 52 -3.13 5.27 5.75
N ILE A 53 -2.31 6.32 5.66
CA ILE A 53 -2.76 7.67 5.33
C ILE A 53 -2.22 8.03 3.95
N PHE A 54 -3.05 8.63 3.12
CA PHE A 54 -2.69 9.05 1.77
C PHE A 54 -2.79 10.57 1.66
N SER A 55 -1.92 11.22 0.92
CA SER A 55 -2.01 12.64 0.61
C SER A 55 -2.31 12.81 -0.88
N CYS A 56 -3.29 13.66 -1.20
CA CYS A 56 -3.70 13.92 -2.57
C CYS A 56 -3.09 15.24 -3.07
N LEU A 57 -2.16 15.19 -4.02
CA LEU A 57 -1.51 16.38 -4.56
C LEU A 57 -2.42 17.21 -5.46
N THR A 58 -3.41 16.58 -6.11
CA THR A 58 -4.36 17.29 -6.97
C THR A 58 -5.36 18.11 -6.17
N CYS A 59 -5.81 17.60 -5.01
CA CYS A 59 -6.77 18.29 -4.16
C CYS A 59 -6.13 19.32 -3.24
N THR A 60 -4.85 19.17 -2.90
CA THR A 60 -4.14 20.12 -2.06
C THR A 60 -2.71 20.24 -2.53
N MET A 61 -2.39 21.38 -3.15
CA MET A 61 -1.05 21.65 -3.67
C MET A 61 0.02 21.70 -2.57
N ASP A 62 -0.39 21.96 -1.32
CA ASP A 62 0.50 21.96 -0.15
C ASP A 62 0.75 20.56 0.46
N GLY A 63 0.13 19.49 -0.07
CA GLY A 63 0.36 18.11 0.39
C GLY A 63 -0.03 17.82 1.85
N ASN A 64 -0.70 18.76 2.52
CA ASN A 64 -1.03 18.71 3.95
C ASN A 64 -2.40 18.09 4.28
N ALA A 65 -3.16 17.66 3.27
CA ALA A 65 -4.41 16.94 3.48
C ALA A 65 -4.13 15.44 3.46
N GLY A 66 -4.31 14.74 4.59
CA GLY A 66 -4.32 13.28 4.57
C GLY A 66 -5.74 12.74 4.42
N VAL A 67 -5.92 11.69 3.65
CA VAL A 67 -7.16 10.96 3.48
C VAL A 67 -6.93 9.51 3.89
N CYS A 68 -7.98 8.85 4.39
CA CYS A 68 -7.92 7.42 4.69
C CYS A 68 -7.94 6.58 3.39
N THR A 69 -7.57 5.31 3.49
CA THR A 69 -7.60 4.33 2.39
C THR A 69 -8.96 4.29 1.66
N ALA A 70 -10.07 4.36 2.40
CA ALA A 70 -11.39 4.34 1.78
C ALA A 70 -11.66 5.57 0.92
N CYS A 71 -11.25 6.76 1.37
CA CYS A 71 -11.44 8.00 0.63
C CYS A 71 -10.48 8.11 -0.56
N SER A 72 -9.27 7.57 -0.46
CA SER A 72 -8.37 7.52 -1.62
C SER A 72 -8.96 6.65 -2.74
N LEU A 73 -9.60 5.53 -2.39
CA LEU A 73 -10.23 4.62 -3.36
C LEU A 73 -11.61 5.07 -3.85
N SER A 74 -12.38 5.83 -3.05
CA SER A 74 -13.76 6.20 -3.40
C SER A 74 -13.88 7.62 -3.96
N CYS A 75 -13.18 8.59 -3.36
CA CYS A 75 -13.36 10.01 -3.64
C CYS A 75 -12.19 10.62 -4.42
N HIS A 76 -11.00 10.04 -4.29
CA HIS A 76 -9.78 10.47 -4.98
C HIS A 76 -9.28 9.42 -5.98
N ASP A 77 -10.17 8.56 -6.47
CA ASP A 77 -9.83 7.64 -7.55
C ASP A 77 -9.51 8.41 -8.83
N GLY A 78 -8.34 8.13 -9.42
CA GLY A 78 -7.81 8.88 -10.57
C GLY A 78 -7.08 10.18 -10.23
N HIS A 79 -6.88 10.52 -8.95
CA HIS A 79 -6.00 11.62 -8.54
C HIS A 79 -4.58 11.14 -8.24
N GLU A 80 -3.62 12.06 -8.29
CA GLU A 80 -2.25 11.79 -7.84
C GLU A 80 -2.21 11.75 -6.30
N VAL A 81 -2.41 10.55 -5.76
CA VAL A 81 -2.33 10.24 -4.33
C VAL A 81 -1.01 9.54 -4.00
N PHE A 82 -0.42 9.92 -2.88
CA PHE A 82 0.84 9.38 -2.38
C PHE A 82 0.63 8.87 -0.98
N PHE A 83 1.20 7.71 -0.66
CA PHE A 83 1.14 7.20 0.70
C PHE A 83 2.04 8.02 1.61
N ILE A 84 1.46 8.50 2.72
CA ILE A 84 2.17 9.18 3.80
C ILE A 84 2.18 8.27 5.04
N SER A 85 3.33 7.64 5.30
CA SER A 85 3.51 6.82 6.49
C SER A 85 3.48 7.70 7.74
N SER A 86 2.46 7.53 8.59
CA SER A 86 2.47 8.08 9.95
C SER A 86 3.22 7.17 10.95
N PHE A 87 3.39 5.86 10.67
CA PHE A 87 3.93 4.93 11.68
C PHE A 87 4.60 3.65 11.15
N PHE A 88 5.02 3.58 9.87
CA PHE A 88 5.57 2.35 9.28
C PHE A 88 6.92 1.90 9.90
N SER A 89 7.71 2.84 10.42
CA SER A 89 9.13 2.55 10.73
C SER A 89 9.44 2.02 12.12
N LEU A 90 8.60 2.16 13.16
CA LEU A 90 9.01 1.79 14.53
C LEU A 90 8.53 0.42 15.01
N ASP A 91 7.32 -0.02 14.66
CA ASP A 91 6.79 -1.30 15.15
C ASP A 91 7.38 -2.51 14.39
N MET A 92 7.72 -2.38 13.11
CA MET A 92 8.18 -3.51 12.28
C MET A 92 9.63 -3.92 12.52
N LEU A 93 10.52 -2.98 12.86
CA LEU A 93 11.92 -3.31 13.20
C LEU A 93 12.03 -4.22 14.43
N SER A 94 11.07 -4.14 15.35
CA SER A 94 11.07 -4.98 16.55
C SER A 94 10.57 -6.41 16.33
N SER A 95 9.88 -6.68 15.22
CA SER A 95 9.23 -7.97 14.95
C SER A 95 9.85 -8.77 13.79
N GLY A 96 10.86 -8.22 13.09
CA GLY A 96 11.57 -8.91 12.00
C GLY A 96 10.71 -9.22 10.77
N ARG A 97 9.48 -8.71 10.73
CA ARG A 97 8.48 -8.92 9.67
C ARG A 97 8.29 -7.67 8.79
N GLY A 98 9.35 -6.88 8.64
CA GLY A 98 9.32 -5.65 7.86
C GLY A 98 9.25 -5.94 6.37
N VAL A 99 8.32 -5.28 5.68
CA VAL A 99 8.26 -5.28 4.21
C VAL A 99 9.01 -4.09 3.67
N SER A 100 9.82 -4.33 2.63
CA SER A 100 10.74 -3.33 2.12
C SER A 100 9.97 -2.18 1.46
N LEU A 101 10.55 -0.97 1.47
CA LEU A 101 9.96 0.18 0.76
C LEU A 101 9.75 -0.11 -0.73
N ASP A 102 10.62 -0.90 -1.33
CA ASP A 102 10.53 -1.30 -2.74
C ASP A 102 9.38 -2.29 -2.95
N SER A 103 9.23 -3.29 -2.08
CA SER A 103 8.11 -4.24 -2.09
C SER A 103 6.77 -3.52 -1.91
N PHE A 104 6.71 -2.58 -0.97
CA PHE A 104 5.56 -1.71 -0.73
C PHE A 104 5.14 -0.94 -1.99
N GLN A 105 6.11 -0.31 -2.65
CA GLN A 105 5.87 0.50 -3.85
C GLN A 105 5.39 -0.36 -5.01
N GLN A 106 5.86 -1.61 -5.08
CA GLN A 106 5.48 -2.58 -6.11
C GLN A 106 4.09 -3.17 -5.88
N LEU A 107 3.71 -3.40 -4.62
CA LEU A 107 2.38 -3.91 -4.24
C LEU A 107 1.27 -2.87 -4.41
N MET A 108 1.55 -1.64 -4.00
CA MET A 108 0.55 -0.57 -4.02
C MET A 108 0.62 0.28 -5.30
N GLY A 109 1.66 0.13 -6.13
CA GLY A 109 1.88 0.93 -7.34
C GLY A 109 2.02 2.44 -7.08
N MET A 110 2.18 2.83 -5.82
CA MET A 110 2.05 4.22 -5.35
C MET A 110 3.38 4.71 -4.77
N LYS A 111 3.77 5.92 -5.16
CA LYS A 111 5.03 6.54 -4.76
C LYS A 111 4.94 7.02 -3.30
N PHE A 112 5.98 6.76 -2.52
CA PHE A 112 6.02 7.04 -1.08
C PHE A 112 6.58 8.45 -0.80
N ALA A 113 6.00 9.16 0.16
CA ALA A 113 6.52 10.45 0.62
C ALA A 113 6.46 10.58 2.14
N ILE A 114 7.54 11.09 2.75
CA ILE A 114 7.56 11.45 4.17
C ILE A 114 7.08 12.90 4.28
N ALA A 115 5.89 13.10 4.86
CA ALA A 115 5.36 14.42 5.15
C ALA A 115 5.65 14.79 6.63
N PRO A 116 6.66 15.62 6.94
CA PRO A 116 7.00 15.98 8.32
C PRO A 116 5.96 16.89 9.00
N ASN A 117 4.98 17.42 8.26
CA ASN A 117 3.97 18.36 8.74
C ASN A 117 2.54 17.83 8.53
N PHE A 118 2.28 16.54 8.78
CA PHE A 118 0.92 16.00 8.69
C PHE A 118 0.00 16.67 9.73
N ILE A 119 -1.02 17.42 9.26
CA ILE A 119 -1.85 18.26 10.13
C ILE A 119 -3.12 17.56 10.63
N GLN A 120 -3.73 16.62 9.86
CA GLN A 120 -4.83 15.71 10.25
C GLN A 120 -5.45 15.02 9.02
N LEU A 121 -6.33 14.03 9.24
CA LEU A 121 -7.20 13.50 8.19
C LEU A 121 -8.23 14.57 7.74
N GLN A 122 -8.44 14.71 6.44
CA GLN A 122 -9.45 15.54 5.77
C GLN A 122 -10.25 14.67 4.80
N CYS A 123 -11.04 13.76 5.38
CA CYS A 123 -11.96 12.93 4.61
C CYS A 123 -13.29 13.67 4.40
N TYR A 124 -13.89 13.52 3.22
CA TYR A 124 -15.18 14.11 2.84
C TYR A 124 -16.25 13.04 2.62
#